data_AF-A0A4U2H249-F1
#
_entry.id   AF-A0A4U2H249-F1
#
_cell.length_a   1.000
_cell.length_b   1.000
_cell.length_c   1.000
_cell.angle_alpha   90.00
_cell.angle_beta   90.00
_cell.angle_gamma   90.00
#
_symmetry.space_group_name_H-M   'P 1'
#
loop_
_entity.id
_entity.type
_entity.pdbx_description
1 polymer ?
#
loop_
_entity_poly.entity_id
_entity_poly.type
_entity_poly.pdbx_seq_one_letter_code
_entity_poly.pdbx_strand_id
1 'polypeptide(L)'
;MSELQEQIPPFEYIGGREVTERMKEVTKTRDFKSLGDVLGISKGTISTWHQRELTPFEVILRLHLKTGASIKYLALGEGEAFPDQVVQEHTSKKNEAKTLFDVGYFTLANGKLVGNETLAFDKSYLDKLGVLNVMGIEHDGTTFIVDKEVHQAVSGTYLVDMDGLLSLNDIQRLPGKKLAISFNGSTLTVKEDEVRVVGRVALVMEKK
;
A
#
# COMPACT_ATOMS: atom_id res chain seq x y z
N MET A 1 9.03 -14.14 -38.74
CA MET A 1 8.37 -12.84 -38.99
C MET A 1 8.45 -12.06 -37.69
N SER A 2 8.94 -10.83 -37.72
CA SER A 2 8.95 -9.96 -36.53
C SER A 2 7.50 -9.63 -36.19
N GLU A 3 6.95 -10.23 -35.14
CA GLU A 3 5.68 -9.82 -34.56
C GLU A 3 5.89 -8.44 -33.93
N LEU A 4 5.82 -7.40 -34.75
CA LEU A 4 5.90 -6.03 -34.27
C LEU A 4 4.58 -5.66 -33.58
N GLN A 5 4.71 -5.00 -32.44
CA GLN A 5 3.61 -4.46 -31.65
C GLN A 5 2.72 -3.54 -32.50
N GLU A 6 1.40 -3.69 -32.38
CA GLU A 6 0.43 -2.76 -32.98
C GLU A 6 0.57 -1.34 -32.42
N GLN A 7 0.17 -0.34 -33.20
CA GLN A 7 0.19 1.06 -32.77
C GLN A 7 -0.65 1.25 -31.50
N ILE A 8 -0.08 1.90 -30.49
CA ILE A 8 -0.76 2.21 -29.22
C ILE A 8 -1.20 3.68 -29.29
N PRO A 9 -2.48 3.99 -29.60
CA PRO A 9 -2.96 5.36 -29.61
C PRO A 9 -3.02 5.94 -28.18
N PRO A 10 -3.00 7.28 -28.04
CA PRO A 10 -3.21 7.91 -26.74
C PRO A 10 -4.65 7.67 -26.24
N PHE A 11 -4.81 7.61 -24.93
CA PHE A 11 -6.13 7.58 -24.29
C PHE A 11 -6.71 8.99 -24.22
N GLU A 12 -8.02 9.08 -24.02
CA GLU A 12 -8.66 10.34 -23.64
C GLU A 12 -8.45 10.56 -22.13
N TYR A 13 -7.56 11.49 -21.79
CA TYR A 13 -7.21 11.76 -20.40
C TYR A 13 -8.06 12.88 -19.82
N ILE A 14 -8.46 12.73 -18.56
CA ILE A 14 -9.07 13.82 -17.80
C ILE A 14 -8.02 14.88 -17.46
N GLY A 15 -8.46 16.14 -17.40
CA GLY A 15 -7.61 17.30 -17.19
C GLY A 15 -8.06 18.17 -16.02
N GLY A 16 -7.24 19.15 -15.69
CA GLY A 16 -7.64 20.28 -14.87
C GLY A 16 -8.19 19.91 -13.49
N ARG A 17 -9.37 20.45 -13.16
CA ARG A 17 -9.89 20.34 -11.80
C ARG A 17 -10.28 18.92 -11.44
N GLU A 18 -10.80 18.16 -12.40
CA GLU A 18 -11.23 16.78 -12.16
C GLU A 18 -10.06 15.94 -11.61
N VAL A 19 -8.90 15.97 -12.29
CA VAL A 19 -7.70 15.26 -11.85
C VAL A 19 -7.33 15.63 -10.41
N THR A 20 -7.34 16.92 -10.09
CA THR A 20 -6.90 17.38 -8.76
C THR A 20 -7.89 17.06 -7.64
N GLU A 21 -9.18 16.96 -7.92
CA GLU A 21 -10.17 16.49 -6.92
C GLU A 21 -9.94 14.99 -6.64
N ARG A 22 -9.67 14.19 -7.68
CA ARG A 22 -9.28 12.78 -7.51
C ARG A 22 -7.99 12.61 -6.73
N MET A 23 -7.00 13.46 -6.99
CA MET A 23 -5.78 13.49 -6.19
C MET A 23 -6.06 13.80 -4.72
N LYS A 24 -6.99 14.73 -4.42
CA LYS A 24 -7.40 15.01 -3.03
C LYS A 24 -8.03 13.80 -2.34
N GLU A 25 -8.84 13.03 -3.05
CA GLU A 25 -9.42 11.79 -2.52
C GLU A 25 -8.33 10.78 -2.15
N VAL A 26 -7.36 10.57 -3.05
CA VAL A 26 -6.22 9.67 -2.84
C VAL A 26 -5.34 10.13 -1.66
N THR A 27 -5.07 11.43 -1.54
CA THR A 27 -4.22 11.98 -0.47
C THR A 27 -4.99 12.29 0.82
N LYS A 28 -6.32 12.09 0.83
CA LYS A 28 -7.22 12.47 1.94
C LYS A 28 -7.08 13.95 2.36
N THR A 29 -6.81 14.84 1.41
CA THR A 29 -6.64 16.27 1.67
C THR A 29 -7.94 17.04 1.47
N ARG A 30 -8.23 17.96 2.39
CA ARG A 30 -9.50 18.72 2.40
C ARG A 30 -9.57 19.81 1.34
N ASP A 31 -8.44 20.40 0.98
CA ASP A 31 -8.35 21.56 0.10
C ASP A 31 -7.11 21.51 -0.81
N PHE A 32 -7.08 22.34 -1.85
CA PHE A 32 -5.96 22.36 -2.79
C PHE A 32 -4.67 22.94 -2.21
N LYS A 33 -4.75 23.62 -1.06
CA LYS A 33 -3.56 24.10 -0.36
C LYS A 33 -2.82 22.91 0.26
N SER A 34 -3.53 22.14 1.08
CA SER A 34 -3.03 20.90 1.69
C SER A 34 -2.62 19.87 0.66
N LEU A 35 -3.34 19.76 -0.47
CA LEU A 35 -2.89 18.95 -1.61
C LEU A 35 -1.52 19.43 -2.13
N GLY A 36 -1.37 20.75 -2.33
CA GLY A 36 -0.11 21.34 -2.77
C GLY A 36 1.04 21.05 -1.81
N ASP A 37 0.79 21.17 -0.51
CA ASP A 37 1.77 20.88 0.54
C ASP A 37 2.20 19.39 0.52
N VAL A 38 1.25 18.46 0.38
CA VAL A 38 1.53 17.01 0.30
C VAL A 38 2.30 16.64 -0.96
N LEU A 39 1.96 17.25 -2.10
CA LEU A 39 2.57 16.93 -3.39
C LEU A 39 3.86 17.73 -3.67
N GLY A 40 4.19 18.71 -2.83
CA GLY A 40 5.32 19.62 -3.05
C GLY A 40 5.13 20.53 -4.26
N ILE A 41 3.89 20.96 -4.54
CA ILE A 41 3.52 21.82 -5.67
C ILE A 41 2.84 23.10 -5.20
N SER A 42 3.04 24.19 -5.94
CA SER A 42 2.44 25.48 -5.58
C SER A 42 0.94 25.53 -5.92
N LYS A 43 0.18 26.34 -5.18
CA LYS A 43 -1.22 26.65 -5.52
C LYS A 43 -1.36 27.26 -6.92
N GLY A 44 -0.36 28.03 -7.38
CA GLY A 44 -0.34 28.60 -8.72
C GLY A 44 -0.22 27.53 -9.82
N THR A 45 0.55 26.47 -9.55
CA THR A 45 0.67 25.31 -10.44
C THR A 45 -0.67 24.60 -10.58
N ILE A 46 -1.34 24.30 -9.46
CA ILE A 46 -2.67 23.68 -9.44
C ILE A 46 -3.70 24.56 -10.20
N SER A 47 -3.69 25.87 -9.95
CA SER A 47 -4.55 26.82 -10.67
C SER A 47 -4.30 26.83 -12.17
N THR A 48 -3.04 26.67 -12.60
CA THR A 48 -2.68 26.61 -14.02
C THR A 48 -3.22 25.32 -14.66
N TRP A 49 -3.15 24.19 -13.94
CA TRP A 49 -3.76 22.95 -14.42
C TRP A 49 -5.26 23.10 -14.61
N HIS A 50 -5.97 23.68 -13.64
CA HIS A 50 -7.41 23.93 -13.73
C HIS A 50 -7.78 24.82 -14.93
N GLN A 51 -7.05 25.91 -15.16
CA GLN A 51 -7.38 26.84 -16.25
C GLN A 51 -7.10 26.30 -17.65
N ARG A 52 -6.12 25.40 -17.77
CA ARG A 52 -5.64 24.90 -19.06
C ARG A 52 -6.05 23.45 -19.32
N GLU A 53 -6.90 22.89 -18.46
CA GLU A 53 -7.32 21.48 -18.51
C GLU A 53 -6.12 20.51 -18.66
N LEU A 54 -5.03 20.79 -17.93
CA LEU A 54 -3.80 19.98 -18.04
C LEU A 54 -3.87 18.72 -17.18
N THR A 55 -3.35 17.61 -17.71
CA THR A 55 -3.16 16.35 -16.99
C THR A 55 -1.73 16.26 -16.44
N PRO A 56 -1.52 16.34 -15.11
CA PRO A 56 -0.20 16.23 -14.50
C PRO A 56 0.29 14.77 -14.42
N PHE A 57 0.73 14.19 -15.54
CA PHE A 57 1.11 12.77 -15.65
C PHE A 57 2.18 12.32 -14.65
N GLU A 58 3.24 13.11 -14.43
CA GLU A 58 4.28 12.76 -13.45
C GLU A 58 3.71 12.63 -12.03
N VAL A 59 2.81 13.54 -11.65
CA VAL A 59 2.20 13.56 -10.32
C VAL A 59 1.26 12.36 -10.15
N ILE A 60 0.52 11.99 -11.20
CA ILE A 60 -0.30 10.78 -11.24
C ILE A 60 0.58 9.54 -11.02
N LEU A 61 1.70 9.43 -11.75
CA LEU A 61 2.62 8.30 -11.65
C LEU A 61 3.21 8.20 -10.23
N ARG A 62 3.69 9.31 -9.68
CA ARG A 62 4.26 9.33 -8.33
C ARG A 62 3.22 9.01 -7.27
N LEU A 63 1.97 9.50 -7.42
CA LEU A 63 0.87 9.12 -6.54
C LEU A 63 0.59 7.63 -6.61
N HIS A 64 0.46 7.06 -7.82
CA HIS A 64 0.29 5.61 -7.99
C HIS A 64 1.41 4.81 -7.31
N LEU A 65 2.67 5.16 -7.56
CA LEU A 65 3.83 4.49 -6.97
C LEU A 65 3.86 4.61 -5.43
N LYS A 66 3.39 5.73 -4.89
CA LYS A 66 3.43 6.00 -3.46
C LYS A 66 2.25 5.40 -2.69
N THR A 67 1.05 5.41 -3.26
CA THR A 67 -0.18 5.05 -2.54
C THR A 67 -0.83 3.77 -3.07
N GLY A 68 -0.44 3.29 -4.25
CA GLY A 68 -1.12 2.22 -4.96
C GLY A 68 -2.40 2.65 -5.68
N ALA A 69 -2.69 3.96 -5.77
CA ALA A 69 -3.92 4.43 -6.43
C ALA A 69 -3.94 4.11 -7.92
N SER A 70 -5.08 3.69 -8.46
CA SER A 70 -5.27 3.31 -9.85
C SER A 70 -4.92 4.45 -10.81
N ILE A 71 -4.04 4.17 -11.77
CA ILE A 71 -3.72 5.11 -12.85
C ILE A 71 -4.98 5.38 -13.70
N LYS A 72 -5.85 4.39 -13.91
CA LYS A 72 -7.11 4.60 -14.66
C LYS A 72 -8.04 5.58 -13.93
N TYR A 73 -8.13 5.46 -12.61
CA TYR A 73 -8.92 6.40 -11.80
C TYR A 73 -8.36 7.82 -11.89
N LEU A 74 -7.04 7.98 -11.72
CA LEU A 74 -6.37 9.28 -11.69
C LEU A 74 -6.26 9.95 -13.08
N ALA A 75 -6.03 9.18 -14.13
CA ALA A 75 -5.72 9.69 -15.48
C ALA A 75 -6.92 9.66 -16.43
N LEU A 76 -7.86 8.73 -16.25
CA LEU A 76 -9.02 8.54 -17.13
C LEU A 76 -10.36 8.82 -16.41
N GLY A 77 -10.35 8.98 -15.08
CA GLY A 77 -11.57 9.10 -14.30
C GLY A 77 -12.38 7.80 -14.20
N GLU A 78 -11.75 6.66 -14.52
CA GLU A 78 -12.41 5.36 -14.61
C GLU A 78 -12.21 4.49 -13.36
N GLY A 79 -13.28 3.86 -12.90
CA GLY A 79 -13.25 2.89 -11.80
C GLY A 79 -13.06 3.55 -10.42
N GLU A 80 -12.49 2.78 -9.49
CA GLU A 80 -12.23 3.24 -8.12
C GLU A 80 -10.77 3.65 -7.94
N ALA A 81 -10.52 4.54 -6.97
CA ALA A 81 -9.16 4.97 -6.62
C ALA A 81 -8.26 3.78 -6.25
N PHE A 82 -8.84 2.73 -5.68
CA PHE A 82 -8.14 1.52 -5.30
C PHE A 82 -9.01 0.30 -5.64
N PRO A 83 -8.97 -0.21 -6.89
CA PRO A 83 -9.91 -1.23 -7.38
C PRO A 83 -9.67 -2.63 -6.78
N ASP A 84 -8.46 -2.91 -6.31
CA ASP A 84 -8.17 -4.12 -5.52
C ASP A 84 -8.73 -4.02 -4.09
N GLN A 85 -9.30 -2.87 -3.70
CA GLN A 85 -10.11 -2.72 -2.49
C GLN A 85 -11.57 -3.01 -2.83
N VAL A 86 -11.91 -4.27 -3.08
CA VAL A 86 -13.32 -4.65 -3.23
C VAL A 86 -13.99 -4.45 -1.87
N VAL A 87 -14.76 -3.37 -1.77
CA VAL A 87 -15.61 -3.07 -0.63
C VAL A 87 -16.92 -3.80 -0.82
N GLN A 88 -17.04 -4.99 -0.22
CA GLN A 88 -18.36 -5.63 -0.11
C GLN A 88 -19.06 -5.13 1.15
N GLU A 89 -20.26 -4.58 1.00
CA GLU A 89 -21.14 -4.30 2.13
C GLU A 89 -21.66 -5.62 2.70
N HIS A 90 -21.30 -5.92 3.94
CA HIS A 90 -21.81 -7.09 4.65
C HIS A 90 -22.73 -6.65 5.79
N THR A 91 -24.00 -7.07 5.73
CA THR A 91 -24.96 -6.83 6.81
C THR A 91 -24.73 -7.83 7.92
N SER A 92 -24.21 -7.38 9.07
CA SER A 92 -24.08 -8.24 10.26
C SER A 92 -25.45 -8.59 10.85
N LYS A 93 -25.53 -9.62 11.71
CA LYS A 93 -26.76 -10.02 12.46
C LYS A 93 -27.41 -8.88 13.28
N LYS A 94 -26.73 -7.73 13.44
CA LYS A 94 -27.21 -6.52 14.12
C LYS A 94 -27.65 -5.37 13.18
N ASN A 95 -27.75 -5.59 11.86
CA ASN A 95 -28.06 -4.55 10.86
C ASN A 95 -27.05 -3.37 10.83
N GLU A 96 -25.82 -3.60 11.30
CA GLU A 96 -24.73 -2.66 11.11
C GLU A 96 -24.07 -2.96 9.75
N ALA A 97 -24.07 -1.96 8.86
CA ALA A 97 -23.33 -2.04 7.61
C ALA A 97 -21.84 -2.12 7.92
N LYS A 98 -21.21 -3.24 7.57
CA LYS A 98 -19.76 -3.41 7.66
C LYS A 98 -19.16 -3.39 6.27
N THR A 99 -18.13 -2.58 6.10
CA THR A 99 -17.29 -2.60 4.91
C THR A 99 -16.27 -3.71 5.05
N LEU A 100 -16.41 -4.77 4.24
CA LEU A 100 -15.34 -5.75 4.07
C LEU A 100 -14.30 -5.21 3.10
N PHE A 101 -13.06 -5.61 3.30
CA PHE A 101 -11.89 -5.22 2.54
C PHE A 101 -11.17 -6.50 2.12
N ASP A 102 -10.98 -6.66 0.83
CA ASP A 102 -10.24 -7.78 0.27
C ASP A 102 -8.73 -7.56 0.45
N VAL A 103 -8.14 -8.32 1.36
CA VAL A 103 -6.70 -8.33 1.62
C VAL A 103 -6.06 -9.42 0.77
N GLY A 104 -5.08 -9.06 -0.07
CA GLY A 104 -4.26 -10.06 -0.77
C GLY A 104 -3.57 -10.98 0.24
N TYR A 105 -3.76 -12.29 0.08
CA TYR A 105 -3.37 -13.32 1.03
C TYR A 105 -2.38 -14.31 0.40
N PHE A 106 -1.25 -14.50 1.06
CA PHE A 106 -0.12 -15.26 0.54
C PHE A 106 0.36 -16.25 1.58
N THR A 107 0.92 -17.39 1.15
CA THR A 107 1.68 -18.28 2.03
C THR A 107 3.16 -17.95 1.91
N LEU A 108 3.83 -17.77 3.05
CA LEU A 108 5.29 -17.62 3.12
C LEU A 108 5.93 -19.01 3.20
N ALA A 109 6.48 -19.46 2.08
CA ALA A 109 7.15 -20.76 1.96
C ALA A 109 8.56 -20.59 1.36
N ASN A 110 9.57 -21.16 2.02
CA ASN A 110 10.97 -21.16 1.56
C ASN A 110 11.49 -19.77 1.16
N GLY A 111 11.16 -18.75 1.96
CA GLY A 111 11.61 -17.38 1.71
C GLY A 111 10.87 -16.66 0.60
N LYS A 112 9.74 -17.19 0.11
CA LYS A 112 8.94 -16.58 -0.96
C LYS A 112 7.48 -16.52 -0.60
N LEU A 113 6.81 -15.49 -1.08
CA LEU A 113 5.35 -15.41 -1.05
C LEU A 113 4.82 -16.21 -2.24
N VAL A 114 3.99 -17.19 -1.94
CA VAL A 114 3.39 -18.10 -2.92
C VAL A 114 1.87 -17.98 -2.83
N GLY A 115 1.21 -18.11 -3.96
CA GLY A 115 -0.23 -17.90 -4.08
C GLY A 115 -0.59 -16.42 -4.27
N ASN A 116 -1.90 -16.15 -4.28
CA ASN A 116 -2.51 -14.82 -4.24
C ASN A 116 -4.02 -15.03 -4.03
N GLU A 117 -4.38 -15.55 -2.87
CA GLU A 117 -5.78 -15.66 -2.47
C GLU A 117 -6.26 -14.32 -1.92
N THR A 118 -7.54 -14.26 -1.53
CA THR A 118 -8.13 -13.06 -0.95
C THR A 118 -8.71 -13.37 0.42
N LEU A 119 -8.32 -12.60 1.43
CA LEU A 119 -8.89 -12.62 2.76
C LEU A 119 -9.82 -11.42 2.94
N ALA A 120 -11.12 -11.68 3.04
CA ALA A 120 -12.09 -10.64 3.39
C ALA A 120 -11.91 -10.22 4.86
N PHE A 121 -11.65 -8.94 5.10
CA PHE A 121 -11.36 -8.38 6.43
C PHE A 121 -12.20 -7.15 6.74
N ASP A 122 -12.55 -6.89 8.01
CA ASP A 122 -13.35 -5.72 8.39
C ASP A 122 -12.52 -4.42 8.28
N LYS A 123 -12.85 -3.56 7.31
CA LYS A 123 -12.13 -2.30 7.06
C LYS A 123 -12.14 -1.38 8.26
N SER A 124 -13.24 -1.34 9.01
CA SER A 124 -13.37 -0.47 10.19
C SER A 124 -12.36 -0.83 11.27
N TYR A 125 -11.90 -2.09 11.30
CA TYR A 125 -10.86 -2.53 12.22
C TYR A 125 -9.48 -2.06 11.76
N LEU A 126 -9.17 -2.17 10.47
CA LEU A 126 -7.93 -1.64 9.89
C LEU A 126 -7.82 -0.12 10.05
N ASP A 127 -8.91 0.60 9.82
CA ASP A 127 -8.98 2.06 10.01
C ASP A 127 -8.72 2.45 11.47
N LYS A 128 -9.25 1.69 12.45
CA LYS A 128 -8.96 1.89 13.89
C LYS A 128 -7.49 1.65 14.23
N LEU A 129 -6.84 0.71 13.55
CA LEU A 129 -5.40 0.47 13.67
C LEU A 129 -4.55 1.52 12.92
N GLY A 130 -5.18 2.35 12.08
CA GLY A 130 -4.49 3.35 11.26
C GLY A 130 -3.76 2.74 10.07
N VAL A 131 -4.18 1.55 9.60
CA VAL A 131 -3.49 0.79 8.55
C VAL A 131 -4.34 0.79 7.28
N LEU A 132 -3.72 1.07 6.13
CA LEU A 132 -4.43 1.27 4.86
C LEU A 132 -4.00 0.29 3.74
N ASN A 133 -2.71 -0.02 3.66
CA ASN A 133 -2.15 -0.90 2.63
C ASN A 133 -1.62 -2.16 3.29
N VAL A 134 -2.46 -3.20 3.30
CA VAL A 134 -2.16 -4.45 3.98
C VAL A 134 -1.99 -5.62 3.03
N MET A 135 -1.26 -6.63 3.50
CA MET A 135 -1.30 -7.97 2.95
C MET A 135 -1.42 -8.99 4.08
N GLY A 136 -2.11 -10.09 3.81
CA GLY A 136 -2.18 -11.25 4.68
C GLY A 136 -1.08 -12.23 4.32
N ILE A 137 -0.41 -12.76 5.33
CA ILE A 137 0.65 -13.75 5.17
C ILE A 137 0.36 -14.91 6.10
N GLU A 138 0.23 -16.10 5.54
CA GLU A 138 0.21 -17.35 6.27
C GLU A 138 1.63 -17.88 6.43
N HIS A 139 2.00 -18.21 7.66
CA HIS A 139 3.25 -18.89 7.96
C HIS A 139 3.07 -19.77 9.19
N ASP A 140 3.42 -21.05 9.06
CA ASP A 140 3.34 -22.07 10.13
C ASP A 140 1.98 -22.10 10.85
N GLY A 141 0.88 -21.99 10.10
CA GLY A 141 -0.48 -22.04 10.63
C GLY A 141 -0.92 -20.76 11.35
N THR A 142 -0.12 -19.70 11.27
CA THR A 142 -0.41 -18.37 11.81
C THR A 142 -0.62 -17.39 10.67
N THR A 143 -1.66 -16.56 10.77
CA THR A 143 -1.92 -15.48 9.82
C THR A 143 -1.43 -14.15 10.38
N PHE A 144 -0.63 -13.45 9.58
CA PHE A 144 -0.09 -12.13 9.87
C PHE A 144 -0.70 -11.12 8.92
N ILE A 145 -1.27 -10.03 9.44
CA ILE A 145 -1.63 -8.87 8.62
C ILE A 145 -0.47 -7.88 8.69
N VAL A 146 0.13 -7.62 7.54
CA VAL A 146 1.32 -6.76 7.40
C VAL A 146 0.94 -5.42 6.80
N ASP A 147 1.25 -4.35 7.50
CA ASP A 147 1.23 -2.97 6.99
C ASP A 147 2.44 -2.72 6.10
N LYS A 148 2.17 -2.53 4.81
CA LYS A 148 3.18 -2.31 3.77
C LYS A 148 3.71 -0.87 3.74
N GLU A 149 3.13 0.07 4.49
CA GLU A 149 3.63 1.45 4.52
C GLU A 149 4.80 1.64 5.49
N VAL A 150 5.01 0.70 6.43
CA VAL A 150 6.05 0.79 7.45
C VAL A 150 7.33 0.10 7.01
N HIS A 151 8.27 0.90 6.53
CA HIS A 151 9.57 0.44 5.99
C HIS A 151 10.76 0.71 6.93
N GLN A 152 10.52 1.27 8.11
CA GLN A 152 11.57 1.50 9.11
C GLN A 152 11.32 0.61 10.33
N ALA A 153 12.23 -0.33 10.57
CA ALA A 153 12.18 -1.18 11.74
C ALA A 153 12.62 -0.41 12.99
N VAL A 154 11.81 -0.47 14.05
CA VAL A 154 12.11 0.14 15.37
C VAL A 154 11.97 -0.91 16.46
N SER A 155 10.76 -1.45 16.63
CA SER A 155 10.47 -2.51 17.59
C SER A 155 9.20 -3.26 17.18
N GLY A 156 9.29 -4.57 17.12
CA GLY A 156 8.17 -5.48 16.84
C GLY A 156 8.49 -6.46 15.72
N THR A 157 7.45 -7.12 15.21
CA THR A 157 7.59 -8.11 14.13
C THR A 157 7.46 -7.45 12.76
N TYR A 158 8.35 -7.81 11.84
CA TYR A 158 8.40 -7.25 10.50
C TYR A 158 8.54 -8.35 9.46
N LEU A 159 7.95 -8.14 8.29
CA LEU A 159 8.33 -8.85 7.09
C LEU A 159 9.57 -8.17 6.52
N VAL A 160 10.66 -8.92 6.40
CA VAL A 160 11.93 -8.43 5.86
C VAL A 160 12.39 -9.29 4.72
N ASP A 161 13.15 -8.67 3.82
CA ASP A 161 13.85 -9.30 2.71
C ASP A 161 15.35 -9.20 2.97
N MET A 162 16.00 -10.36 3.05
CA MET A 162 17.44 -10.51 3.18
C MET A 162 17.92 -11.33 1.98
N ASP A 163 18.66 -10.71 1.08
CA ASP A 163 19.20 -11.32 -0.15
C ASP A 163 18.14 -12.00 -1.05
N GLY A 164 16.93 -11.45 -1.11
CA GLY A 164 15.81 -11.97 -1.89
C GLY A 164 14.98 -13.03 -1.18
N LEU A 165 15.28 -13.33 0.09
CA LEU A 165 14.55 -14.27 0.92
C LEU A 165 13.73 -13.53 1.97
N LEU A 166 12.42 -13.70 1.89
CA LEU A 166 11.44 -13.12 2.81
C LEU A 166 11.35 -13.91 4.10
N SER A 167 11.27 -13.21 5.22
CA SER A 167 11.04 -13.83 6.53
C SER A 167 10.32 -12.87 7.49
N LEU A 168 9.54 -13.43 8.40
CA LEU A 168 8.91 -12.69 9.50
C LEU A 168 9.79 -12.80 10.73
N ASN A 169 10.29 -11.67 11.24
CA ASN A 169 11.19 -11.66 12.39
C ASN A 169 10.86 -10.55 13.36
N ASP A 170 11.14 -10.79 14.65
CA ASP A 170 11.16 -9.74 15.66
C ASP A 170 12.44 -8.92 15.53
N ILE A 171 12.27 -7.62 15.38
CA ILE A 171 13.36 -6.67 15.16
C ILE A 171 13.33 -5.59 16.24
N GLN A 172 14.50 -5.30 16.78
CA GLN A 172 14.74 -4.17 17.67
C GLN A 172 15.86 -3.30 17.12
N ARG A 173 15.61 -2.00 17.01
CA ARG A 173 16.62 -1.03 16.59
C ARG A 173 17.60 -0.75 17.73
N LEU A 174 18.88 -0.80 17.39
CA LEU A 174 19.98 -0.47 18.27
C LEU A 174 20.64 0.86 17.83
N PRO A 175 21.33 1.56 18.74
CA PRO A 175 22.15 2.72 18.40
C PRO A 175 23.19 2.39 17.30
N GLY A 176 23.55 3.41 16.53
CA GLY A 176 24.54 3.26 15.45
C GLY A 176 24.01 2.59 14.18
N LYS A 177 22.71 2.73 13.89
CA LYS A 177 22.04 2.19 12.68
C LYS A 177 22.15 0.66 12.57
N LYS A 178 21.98 -0.03 13.69
CA LYS A 178 22.00 -1.48 13.77
C LYS A 178 20.61 -2.02 14.10
N LEU A 179 20.33 -3.22 13.63
CA LEU A 179 19.11 -3.96 13.94
C LEU A 179 19.49 -5.27 14.62
N ALA A 180 18.83 -5.57 15.72
CA ALA A 180 18.85 -6.89 16.34
C ALA A 180 17.64 -7.67 15.82
N ILE A 181 17.90 -8.79 15.15
CA ILE A 181 16.89 -9.67 14.56
C ILE A 181 16.86 -10.98 15.34
N SER A 182 15.70 -11.37 15.84
CA SER A 182 15.49 -12.62 16.56
C SER A 182 15.17 -13.76 15.59
N PHE A 183 15.94 -14.84 15.67
CA PHE A 183 15.75 -16.09 14.94
C PHE A 183 15.67 -17.25 15.94
N ASN A 184 14.48 -17.81 16.16
CA ASN A 184 14.29 -19.01 16.99
C ASN A 184 15.03 -18.96 18.35
N GLY A 185 15.01 -17.80 19.01
CA GLY A 185 15.67 -17.57 20.31
C GLY A 185 17.14 -17.13 20.26
N SER A 186 17.75 -17.04 19.09
CA SER A 186 19.06 -16.41 18.87
C SER A 186 18.90 -14.99 18.33
N THR A 187 19.82 -14.08 18.65
CA THR A 187 19.79 -12.71 18.13
C THR A 187 20.98 -12.46 17.23
N LEU A 188 20.72 -12.03 16.00
CA LEU A 188 21.73 -11.56 15.06
C LEU A 188 21.71 -10.03 15.02
N THR A 189 22.89 -9.40 15.11
CA THR A 189 23.01 -7.95 14.89
C THR A 189 23.50 -7.70 13.48
N VAL A 190 22.69 -6.99 12.70
CA VAL A 190 22.98 -6.59 11.32
C VAL A 190 22.97 -5.08 11.22
N LYS A 191 23.54 -4.53 10.15
CA LYS A 191 23.33 -3.12 9.84
C LYS A 191 21.98 -2.91 9.19
N GLU A 192 21.42 -1.72 9.35
CA GLU A 192 20.13 -1.37 8.75
C GLU A 192 20.11 -1.46 7.21
N ASP A 193 21.24 -1.21 6.54
CA ASP A 193 21.37 -1.28 5.09
C ASP A 193 21.50 -2.71 4.53
N GLU A 194 21.74 -3.69 5.39
CA GLU A 194 21.84 -5.12 5.02
C GLU A 194 20.45 -5.81 4.98
N VAL A 195 19.38 -5.13 5.41
CA VAL A 195 18.03 -5.69 5.50
C VAL A 195 17.00 -4.74 4.95
N ARG A 196 16.19 -5.22 3.99
CA ARG A 196 15.07 -4.45 3.46
C ARG A 196 13.79 -4.77 4.21
N VAL A 197 13.24 -3.79 4.91
CA VAL A 197 11.93 -3.93 5.56
C VAL A 197 10.83 -3.80 4.49
N VAL A 198 10.01 -4.84 4.36
CA VAL A 198 8.88 -4.88 3.42
C VAL A 198 7.62 -4.35 4.08
N GLY A 199 7.45 -4.60 5.37
CA GLY A 199 6.31 -4.10 6.13
C GLY A 199 6.37 -4.51 7.59
N ARG A 200 5.49 -3.92 8.41
CA ARG A 200 5.36 -4.23 9.84
C ARG A 200 4.12 -5.08 10.07
N VAL A 201 4.21 -6.09 10.93
CA VAL A 201 3.04 -6.85 11.37
C VAL A 201 2.13 -5.93 12.22
N ALA A 202 0.89 -5.76 11.77
CA ALA A 202 -0.15 -5.01 12.46
C ALA A 202 -1.06 -5.93 13.30
N LEU A 203 -1.26 -7.18 12.86
CA LEU A 203 -2.12 -8.15 13.52
C LEU A 203 -1.56 -9.57 13.38
N VAL A 204 -1.74 -10.39 14.40
CA VAL A 204 -1.44 -11.83 14.40
C VAL A 204 -2.72 -12.58 14.77
N MET A 205 -3.07 -13.58 13.96
CA MET A 205 -4.17 -14.50 14.17
C MET A 205 -3.60 -15.92 14.29
N GLU A 206 -3.57 -16.42 15.52
CA GLU A 206 -3.08 -17.75 15.86
C GLU A 206 -4.23 -18.65 16.29
N LYS A 207 -4.20 -19.91 15.89
CA LYS A 207 -5.08 -20.93 16.45
C LYS A 207 -4.45 -21.46 17.73
N LYS A 208 -5.16 -21.35 18.85
CA LYS A 208 -4.78 -21.96 20.14
C LYS A 208 -5.25 -23.41 20.23
#